data_AF-I0WUH7-F1
#
_entry.id   AF-I0WUH7-F1
#
_cell.length_a   1.000
_cell.length_b   1.000
_cell.length_c   1.000
_cell.angle_alpha   90.00
_cell.angle_beta   90.00
_cell.angle_gamma   90.00
#
_symmetry.space_group_name_H-M   'P 1'
#
loop_
_entity.id
_entity.type
_entity.pdbx_description
1 polymer ?
#
loop_
_entity_poly.entity_id
_entity_poly.type
_entity_poly.pdbx_seq_one_letter_code
_entity_poly.pdbx_strand_id
1 'polypeptide(L)'
;MKRIATALLVILAVGAAVYFLTRNPPQQPSPRPLEDRSFIINGRPTTCGELIRQPCGFGLQTEYNRFGDRLENFVNSSDLGPFATDIGFAATAKLSLQACRLSHTVGKTILEFVELGRLDHSDAGSPQLFPFWNRARESLCPGG
;
A
#
# COMPACT_ATOMS: atom_id res chain seq x y z
N MET A 1 51.08 -13.52 -37.98
CA MET A 1 51.30 -13.65 -36.52
C MET A 1 50.63 -12.54 -35.71
N LYS A 2 50.87 -11.23 -35.96
CA LYS A 2 50.23 -10.11 -35.22
C LYS A 2 48.71 -10.20 -35.13
N ARG A 3 48.00 -10.41 -36.25
CA ARG A 3 46.53 -10.47 -36.30
C ARG A 3 45.91 -11.64 -35.51
N ILE A 4 46.62 -12.76 -35.44
CA ILE A 4 46.18 -13.96 -34.69
C ILE A 4 46.33 -13.71 -33.18
N ALA A 5 47.43 -13.09 -32.76
CA ALA A 5 47.65 -12.71 -31.37
C ALA A 5 46.60 -11.68 -30.88
N THR A 6 46.22 -10.71 -31.72
CA THR A 6 45.17 -9.74 -31.38
C THR A 6 43.81 -10.41 -31.23
N ALA A 7 43.45 -11.33 -32.13
CA ALA A 7 42.18 -12.05 -32.06
C ALA A 7 42.06 -12.88 -30.76
N LEU A 8 43.14 -13.56 -30.37
CA LEU A 8 43.18 -14.34 -29.12
C LEU A 8 43.01 -13.46 -27.89
N LEU A 9 43.66 -12.28 -27.85
CA LEU A 9 43.53 -11.31 -26.76
C LEU A 9 42.10 -10.80 -26.61
N VAL A 10 41.43 -10.50 -27.72
CA VAL A 10 40.04 -10.03 -27.70
C VAL A 10 39.11 -11.12 -27.17
N ILE A 11 39.27 -12.37 -27.62
CA ILE A 11 38.46 -13.49 -27.15
C ILE A 11 38.65 -13.70 -25.64
N LEU A 12 39.89 -13.61 -25.16
CA LEU A 12 40.21 -13.79 -23.75
C LEU A 12 39.63 -12.65 -22.88
N ALA A 13 39.70 -11.41 -23.37
CA ALA A 13 39.13 -10.26 -22.68
C ALA A 13 37.60 -10.33 -22.61
N VAL A 14 36.94 -10.73 -23.70
CA VAL A 14 35.47 -10.91 -23.73
C VAL A 14 35.06 -12.06 -22.82
N GLY A 15 35.78 -13.18 -22.87
CA GLY A 15 35.53 -14.32 -21.97
C GLY A 15 35.67 -13.96 -20.50
N ALA A 16 36.71 -13.19 -20.14
CA ALA A 16 36.91 -12.70 -18.79
C ALA A 16 35.79 -11.73 -18.36
N ALA A 17 35.36 -10.82 -19.23
CA ALA A 17 34.28 -9.89 -18.95
C ALA A 17 32.95 -10.62 -18.69
N VAL A 18 32.61 -11.60 -19.54
CA VAL A 18 31.40 -12.44 -19.37
C VAL A 18 31.48 -13.27 -18.08
N TYR A 19 32.65 -13.84 -17.77
CA TYR A 19 32.88 -14.57 -16.53
C TYR A 19 32.67 -13.68 -15.29
N PHE A 20 33.20 -12.45 -15.30
CA PHE A 20 33.02 -11.51 -14.20
C PHE A 20 31.57 -11.04 -14.03
N LEU A 21 30.85 -10.79 -15.13
CA LEU A 21 29.44 -10.37 -15.11
C LEU A 21 28.49 -11.46 -14.58
N THR A 22 28.80 -12.72 -14.87
CA THR A 22 28.01 -13.86 -14.38
C THR A 22 28.31 -14.22 -12.92
N ARG A 23 29.55 -13.98 -12.45
CA ARG A 23 29.96 -14.20 -11.05
C ARG A 23 29.55 -13.06 -10.11
N ASN A 24 29.47 -11.84 -10.62
CA ASN A 24 29.08 -10.64 -9.85
C ASN A 24 27.86 -10.01 -10.50
N PRO A 25 26.68 -10.65 -10.45
CA PRO A 25 25.46 -9.98 -10.84
C PRO A 25 25.34 -8.69 -10.02
N PRO A 26 25.04 -7.54 -10.63
CA PRO A 26 24.82 -6.32 -9.88
C PRO A 26 23.77 -6.61 -8.82
N GLN A 27 24.15 -6.47 -7.55
CA GLN A 27 23.22 -6.57 -6.43
C GLN A 27 22.17 -5.49 -6.66
N GLN A 28 20.99 -5.88 -7.17
CA GLN A 28 19.84 -5.02 -7.15
C GLN A 28 19.61 -4.65 -5.68
N PRO A 29 19.52 -3.36 -5.34
CA PRO A 29 19.19 -2.96 -3.98
C PRO A 29 17.90 -3.68 -3.62
N SER A 30 17.93 -4.62 -2.68
CA SER A 30 16.70 -5.20 -2.16
C SER A 30 15.83 -4.03 -1.70
N PRO A 31 14.60 -3.87 -2.22
CA PRO A 31 13.67 -2.90 -1.70
C PRO A 31 13.60 -3.12 -0.19
N ARG A 32 13.86 -2.08 0.61
CA ARG A 32 13.70 -2.19 2.06
C ARG A 32 12.26 -2.64 2.30
N PRO A 33 12.03 -3.81 2.92
CA PRO A 33 10.68 -4.29 3.15
C PRO A 33 9.96 -3.26 4.01
N LEU A 34 8.75 -2.89 3.59
CA LEU A 34 7.90 -2.02 4.39
C LEU A 34 7.58 -2.75 5.69
N GLU A 35 7.70 -2.04 6.81
CA GLU A 35 7.45 -2.62 8.13
C GLU A 35 6.01 -3.16 8.21
N ASP A 36 5.81 -4.37 8.73
CA ASP A 36 4.47 -4.90 8.98
C ASP A 36 4.09 -4.65 10.44
N ARG A 37 3.66 -3.42 10.74
CA ARG A 37 3.32 -3.03 12.11
C ARG A 37 2.03 -3.71 12.55
N SER A 38 1.96 -4.08 13.83
CA SER A 38 0.73 -4.52 14.47
C SER A 38 0.19 -3.46 15.43
N PHE A 39 -1.12 -3.26 15.44
CA PHE A 39 -1.80 -2.42 16.42
C PHE A 39 -2.85 -3.23 17.18
N ILE A 40 -3.25 -2.76 18.36
CA ILE A 40 -4.30 -3.40 19.14
C ILE A 40 -5.65 -3.07 18.49
N ILE A 41 -6.30 -4.09 17.95
CA ILE A 41 -7.65 -4.03 17.38
C ILE A 41 -8.48 -5.12 18.07
N ASN A 42 -9.62 -4.75 18.64
CA ASN A 42 -10.50 -5.59 19.44
C ASN A 42 -9.75 -6.37 20.53
N GLY A 43 -8.80 -5.69 21.19
CA GLY A 43 -7.97 -6.26 22.26
C GLY A 43 -6.88 -7.22 21.81
N ARG A 44 -6.59 -7.35 20.50
CA ARG A 44 -5.56 -8.23 19.97
C ARG A 44 -4.56 -7.46 19.08
N PRO A 45 -3.26 -7.74 19.18
CA PRO A 45 -2.30 -7.32 18.16
C PRO A 45 -2.77 -7.86 16.82
N THR A 46 -2.95 -6.97 15.85
CA THR A 46 -3.47 -7.27 14.52
C THR A 46 -2.58 -6.56 13.52
N THR A 47 -2.15 -7.23 12.46
CA THR A 47 -1.43 -6.61 11.32
C THR A 47 -2.42 -6.13 10.24
N CYS A 48 -1.94 -5.38 9.25
CA CYS A 48 -2.77 -4.96 8.13
C CYS A 48 -3.39 -6.17 7.41
N GLY A 49 -2.57 -7.19 7.13
CA GLY A 49 -3.02 -8.38 6.41
C GLY A 49 -4.05 -9.20 7.19
N GLU A 50 -3.89 -9.28 8.51
CA GLU A 50 -4.84 -9.95 9.40
C GLU A 50 -6.19 -9.21 9.46
N LEU A 51 -6.16 -7.88 9.55
CA LEU A 51 -7.35 -7.05 9.61
C LEU A 51 -8.20 -7.20 8.33
N ILE A 52 -7.57 -7.12 7.16
CA ILE A 52 -8.26 -7.14 5.85
C ILE A 52 -8.43 -8.57 5.31
N ARG A 53 -7.82 -9.58 5.96
CA ARG A 53 -7.79 -11.00 5.56
C ARG A 53 -7.22 -11.25 4.16
N GLN A 54 -6.35 -10.36 3.71
CA GLN A 54 -5.66 -10.44 2.43
C GLN A 54 -4.34 -9.65 2.52
N PRO A 55 -3.33 -9.94 1.69
CA PRO A 55 -2.11 -9.16 1.67
C PRO A 55 -2.39 -7.68 1.43
N CYS A 56 -1.89 -6.82 2.31
CA CYS A 56 -1.97 -5.38 2.10
C CYS A 56 -0.97 -4.94 1.03
N GLY A 57 -1.48 -4.28 -0.01
CA GLY A 57 -0.61 -3.58 -0.95
C GLY A 57 0.15 -2.44 -0.26
N PHE A 58 1.27 -2.02 -0.85
CA PHE A 58 2.19 -1.01 -0.29
C PHE A 58 1.47 0.23 0.26
N GLY A 59 0.53 0.80 -0.50
CA GLY A 59 -0.20 1.99 -0.07
C GLY A 59 -1.09 1.74 1.15
N LEU A 60 -1.78 0.60 1.22
CA LEU A 60 -2.66 0.28 2.36
C LEU A 60 -1.83 -0.01 3.63
N GLN A 61 -0.73 -0.74 3.47
CA GLN A 61 0.22 -0.98 4.57
C GLN A 61 0.83 0.33 5.09
N THR A 62 1.16 1.27 4.19
CA THR A 62 1.71 2.58 4.58
C THR A 62 0.74 3.36 5.46
N GLU A 63 -0.54 3.43 5.07
CA GLU A 63 -1.56 4.10 5.87
C GLU A 63 -1.82 3.36 7.18
N TYR A 64 -1.87 2.03 7.14
CA TYR A 64 -2.04 1.22 8.35
C TYR A 64 -0.92 1.48 9.36
N ASN A 65 0.34 1.47 8.92
CA ASN A 65 1.50 1.76 9.77
C ASN A 65 1.47 3.17 10.39
N ARG A 66 0.78 4.11 9.73
CA ARG A 66 0.73 5.52 10.11
C ARG A 66 -0.44 5.85 11.02
N PHE A 67 -1.58 5.18 10.83
CA PHE A 67 -2.85 5.53 11.45
C PHE A 67 -3.51 4.36 12.20
N GLY A 68 -2.91 3.16 12.20
CA GLY A 68 -3.48 1.96 12.80
C GLY A 68 -3.70 2.06 14.31
N ASP A 69 -2.95 2.91 15.01
CA ASP A 69 -3.11 3.21 16.44
C ASP A 69 -4.43 3.93 16.76
N ARG A 70 -4.95 4.72 15.82
CA ARG A 70 -6.19 5.49 15.94
C ARG A 70 -7.37 4.88 15.20
N LEU A 71 -7.11 3.87 14.38
CA LEU A 71 -8.07 3.31 13.43
C LEU A 71 -9.30 2.73 14.12
N GLU A 72 -9.12 1.94 15.18
CA GLU A 72 -10.25 1.37 15.92
C GLU A 72 -11.14 2.45 16.52
N ASN A 73 -10.54 3.40 17.24
CA ASN A 73 -11.30 4.49 17.83
C ASN A 73 -12.03 5.29 16.75
N PHE A 74 -11.36 5.61 15.64
CA PHE A 74 -11.98 6.31 14.51
C PHE A 74 -13.19 5.55 13.97
N VAL A 75 -13.06 4.25 13.68
CA VAL A 75 -14.16 3.45 13.12
C VAL A 75 -15.34 3.35 14.10
N ASN A 76 -15.05 3.22 15.39
CA ASN A 76 -16.08 3.05 16.41
C ASN A 76 -16.75 4.37 16.83
N SER A 77 -16.07 5.51 16.72
CA SER A 77 -16.58 6.81 17.19
C SER A 77 -17.10 7.72 16.08
N SER A 78 -16.73 7.47 14.82
CA SER A 78 -17.09 8.34 13.71
C SER A 78 -18.47 8.00 13.15
N ASP A 79 -19.24 9.02 12.81
CA ASP A 79 -20.45 8.86 12.02
C ASP A 79 -20.08 8.61 10.54
N LEU A 80 -19.96 7.33 10.19
CA LEU A 80 -19.67 6.84 8.84
C LEU A 80 -20.93 6.39 8.08
N GLY A 81 -22.11 6.60 8.69
CA GLY A 81 -23.40 6.20 8.14
C GLY A 81 -23.70 4.69 8.24
N PRO A 82 -24.94 4.28 7.87
CA PRO A 82 -25.41 2.90 8.01
C PRO A 82 -24.58 1.88 7.22
N PHE A 83 -24.09 2.28 6.04
CA PHE A 83 -23.30 1.41 5.18
C PHE A 83 -22.04 0.87 5.88
N ALA A 84 -21.40 1.66 6.75
CA ALA A 84 -20.24 1.23 7.54
C ALA A 84 -20.58 0.10 8.53
N THR A 85 -21.81 0.08 9.03
CA THR A 85 -22.31 -1.00 9.89
C THR A 85 -22.54 -2.26 9.08
N ASP A 86 -23.14 -2.13 7.88
CA ASP A 86 -23.49 -3.26 7.02
C ASP A 86 -22.26 -4.02 6.51
N ILE A 87 -21.19 -3.31 6.14
CA ILE A 87 -19.94 -3.93 5.63
C ILE A 87 -19.00 -4.44 6.73
N GLY A 88 -19.27 -4.06 7.98
CA GLY A 88 -18.50 -4.44 9.16
C GLY A 88 -17.13 -3.76 9.30
N PHE A 89 -16.51 -3.96 10.47
CA PHE A 89 -15.32 -3.22 10.91
C PHE A 89 -14.14 -3.27 9.92
N ALA A 90 -13.79 -4.46 9.42
CA ALA A 90 -12.62 -4.64 8.56
C ALA A 90 -12.74 -3.89 7.22
N ALA A 91 -13.90 -3.97 6.57
CA ALA A 91 -14.16 -3.25 5.33
C ALA A 91 -14.24 -1.74 5.58
N THR A 92 -14.87 -1.34 6.68
CA THR A 92 -14.93 0.06 7.10
C THR A 92 -13.54 0.65 7.32
N ALA A 93 -12.70 -0.04 8.08
CA ALA A 93 -11.30 0.32 8.30
C ALA A 93 -10.50 0.41 6.98
N LYS A 94 -10.72 -0.53 6.05
CA LYS A 94 -10.09 -0.51 4.71
C LYS A 94 -10.43 0.78 3.96
N LEU A 95 -11.72 1.11 3.87
CA LEU A 95 -12.20 2.29 3.15
C LEU A 95 -11.67 3.58 3.77
N SER A 96 -11.60 3.66 5.10
CA SER A 96 -11.06 4.83 5.81
C SER A 96 -9.56 5.02 5.54
N LEU A 97 -8.76 3.96 5.54
CA LEU A 97 -7.34 4.03 5.18
C LEU A 97 -7.15 4.38 3.69
N GLN A 98 -7.97 3.82 2.81
CA GLN A 98 -7.95 4.17 1.39
C GLN A 98 -8.32 5.63 1.14
N ALA A 99 -9.28 6.18 1.90
CA ALA A 99 -9.62 7.60 1.88
C ALA A 99 -8.42 8.45 2.30
N CYS A 100 -7.70 8.08 3.37
CA CYS A 100 -6.48 8.77 3.78
C CYS A 100 -5.43 8.79 2.67
N ARG A 101 -5.11 7.63 2.12
CA ARG A 101 -4.14 7.50 1.02
C ARG A 101 -4.48 8.40 -0.16
N LEU A 102 -5.73 8.35 -0.62
CA LEU A 102 -6.16 9.14 -1.77
C LEU A 102 -6.19 10.62 -1.43
N SER A 103 -6.60 11.01 -0.23
CA SER A 103 -6.64 12.42 0.18
C SER A 103 -5.27 13.09 0.23
N HIS A 104 -4.20 12.32 0.50
CA HIS A 104 -2.82 12.81 0.51
C HIS A 104 -2.18 12.79 -0.90
N THR A 105 -2.93 12.38 -1.92
CA THR A 105 -2.45 12.34 -3.31
C THR A 105 -2.95 13.58 -4.08
N VAL A 106 -2.02 14.40 -4.56
CA VAL A 106 -2.34 15.62 -5.32
C VAL A 106 -3.26 15.32 -6.51
N GLY A 107 -4.33 16.10 -6.62
CA GLY A 107 -5.30 16.01 -7.71
C GLY A 107 -6.35 14.90 -7.55
N LYS A 108 -6.32 14.12 -6.46
CA LYS A 108 -7.38 13.14 -6.16
C LYS A 108 -8.52 13.78 -5.40
N THR A 109 -9.73 13.35 -5.74
CA THR A 109 -10.97 13.86 -5.17
C THR A 109 -11.82 12.72 -4.63
N ILE A 110 -13.01 13.07 -4.13
CA ILE A 110 -14.03 12.11 -3.76
C ILE A 110 -14.39 11.16 -4.91
N LEU A 111 -14.32 11.59 -6.17
CA LEU A 111 -14.73 10.76 -7.31
C LEU A 111 -13.82 9.55 -7.47
N GLU A 112 -12.50 9.74 -7.36
CA GLU A 112 -11.54 8.65 -7.40
C GLU A 112 -11.66 7.73 -6.18
N PHE A 113 -12.06 8.27 -5.03
CA PHE A 113 -12.36 7.45 -3.86
C PHE A 113 -13.60 6.58 -4.08
N VAL A 114 -14.67 7.14 -4.68
CA VAL A 114 -15.88 6.39 -5.01
C VAL A 114 -15.56 5.27 -6.01
N GLU A 115 -14.78 5.57 -7.05
CA GLU A 115 -14.33 4.56 -8.02
C GLU A 115 -13.52 3.45 -7.35
N LEU A 116 -12.59 3.80 -6.47
CA LEU A 116 -11.81 2.82 -5.70
C LEU A 116 -12.69 1.95 -4.78
N GLY A 117 -13.60 2.56 -4.02
CA GLY A 117 -14.48 1.85 -3.10
C GLY A 117 -15.42 0.88 -3.83
N ARG A 118 -15.83 1.23 -5.05
CA ARG A 118 -16.68 0.38 -5.90
C ARG A 118 -15.99 -0.88 -6.43
N LEU A 119 -14.66 -0.97 -6.37
CA LEU A 119 -13.94 -2.20 -6.71
C LEU A 119 -14.25 -3.34 -5.73
N ASP A 120 -14.42 -3.01 -4.45
CA ASP A 120 -14.76 -3.97 -3.39
C ASP A 120 -16.27 -3.96 -3.07
N HIS A 121 -16.96 -2.84 -3.31
CA HIS A 121 -18.37 -2.62 -2.99
C HIS A 121 -19.12 -2.02 -4.18
N SER A 122 -19.38 -2.83 -5.21
CA SER A 122 -19.92 -2.37 -6.50
C SER A 122 -21.32 -1.74 -6.43
N ASP A 123 -22.06 -2.05 -5.37
CA ASP A 123 -23.37 -1.50 -5.01
C ASP A 123 -23.29 -0.16 -4.28
N ALA A 124 -22.13 0.21 -3.73
CA ALA A 124 -21.93 1.47 -3.03
C ALA A 124 -21.86 2.66 -4.01
N GLY A 125 -22.62 3.71 -3.71
CA GLY A 125 -22.59 4.98 -4.42
C GLY A 125 -21.87 6.08 -3.64
N SER A 126 -21.80 7.27 -4.23
CA SER A 126 -21.25 8.46 -3.57
C SER A 126 -21.88 8.75 -2.20
N PRO A 127 -23.20 8.61 -1.98
CA PRO A 127 -23.79 8.86 -0.66
C PRO A 127 -23.27 7.93 0.44
N GLN A 128 -23.02 6.66 0.12
CA GLN A 128 -22.50 5.67 1.07
C GLN A 128 -21.01 5.89 1.36
N LEU A 129 -20.24 6.29 0.35
CA LEU A 129 -18.79 6.41 0.45
C LEU A 129 -18.33 7.81 0.93
N PHE A 130 -19.12 8.87 0.69
CA PHE A 130 -18.76 10.22 1.10
C PHE A 130 -18.43 10.39 2.59
N PRO A 131 -19.16 9.77 3.55
CA PRO A 131 -18.81 9.85 4.96
C PRO A 131 -17.39 9.36 5.27
N PHE A 132 -16.94 8.29 4.63
CA PHE A 132 -15.58 7.77 4.79
C PHE A 132 -14.53 8.78 4.34
N TRP A 133 -14.71 9.35 3.15
CA TRP A 133 -13.82 10.38 2.60
C TRP A 133 -13.74 11.60 3.51
N ASN A 134 -14.91 12.11 3.93
CA ASN A 134 -14.97 13.34 4.69
C ASN A 134 -14.40 13.14 6.10
N ARG A 135 -14.87 12.12 6.84
CA ARG A 135 -14.44 11.87 8.22
C ARG A 135 -12.98 11.47 8.32
N ALA A 136 -12.47 10.64 7.41
CA ALA A 136 -11.07 10.26 7.44
C ALA A 136 -10.16 11.49 7.35
N ARG A 137 -10.46 12.42 6.44
CA ARG A 137 -9.71 13.67 6.25
C ARG A 137 -9.84 14.65 7.42
N GLU A 138 -10.97 14.63 8.11
CA GLU A 138 -11.20 15.48 9.28
C GLU A 138 -10.45 14.97 10.52
N SER A 139 -10.47 13.67 10.79
CA SER A 139 -10.06 13.13 12.10
C SER A 139 -9.04 12.00 12.07
N LEU A 140 -9.02 11.13 11.05
CA LEU A 140 -8.05 10.04 10.98
C LEU A 140 -6.68 10.53 10.47
N CYS A 141 -6.69 11.30 9.38
CA CYS A 141 -5.52 11.73 8.64
C CYS A 141 -5.61 13.21 8.20
N PRO A 142 -5.73 14.14 9.17
CA PRO A 142 -5.82 15.57 8.87
C PRO A 142 -4.56 16.09 8.17
N GLY A 143 -4.74 17.09 7.29
CA GLY A 143 -3.65 17.77 6.59
C GLY A 143 -3.17 17.09 5.31
N GLY A 144 -4.06 16.36 4.63
CA GLY A 144 -3.86 15.92 3.24
C GLY A 144 -3.74 17.07 2.26
#